data_AF-A0A2S8RV63-F1
#
_entry.id   AF-A0A2S8RV63-F1
#
_cell.length_a   1.000
_cell.length_b   1.000
_cell.length_c   1.000
_cell.angle_alpha   90.00
_cell.angle_beta   90.00
_cell.angle_gamma   90.00
#
_symmetry.space_group_name_H-M   'P 1'
#
loop_
_entity.id
_entity.type
_entity.pdbx_description
1 polymer ?
#
loop_
_entity_poly.entity_id
_entity_poly.type
_entity_poly.pdbx_seq_one_letter_code
_entity_poly.pdbx_strand_id
1 'polypeptide(L)'
;MSKSRKSSRTVSRPCVDAIQYEKLALSAFRLIERQIAQLNTLSTLATSIYQNPAITLDERTRQRTLLGLWVETAEEYRQEIEVDRELYGIIALDSKGVPQMHLTARHATELLTKAAQDASENGESTRVAESTPTKRVRSKTSSRRPAVTH
;
A
#
# COMPACT_ATOMS: atom_id res chain seq x y z
N MET A 1 -40.75 -26.22 -20.25
CA MET A 1 -39.42 -26.51 -20.82
C MET A 1 -38.41 -25.52 -20.24
N SER A 2 -37.85 -25.83 -19.07
CA SER A 2 -36.96 -24.93 -18.32
C SER A 2 -35.51 -25.11 -18.81
N LYS A 3 -34.95 -24.11 -19.51
CA LYS A 3 -33.56 -24.15 -19.96
C LYS A 3 -32.65 -23.78 -18.79
N SER A 4 -32.02 -24.79 -18.19
CA SER A 4 -30.92 -24.65 -17.23
C SER A 4 -29.76 -23.89 -17.89
N ARG A 5 -29.41 -22.74 -17.32
CA ARG A 5 -28.22 -21.95 -17.68
C ARG A 5 -26.99 -22.75 -17.29
N LYS A 6 -26.27 -23.24 -18.30
CA LYS A 6 -24.96 -23.90 -18.17
C LYS A 6 -24.06 -23.02 -17.32
N SER A 7 -23.67 -23.49 -16.14
CA SER A 7 -22.68 -22.82 -15.30
C SER A 7 -21.41 -22.68 -16.13
N SER A 8 -20.96 -21.44 -16.28
CA SER A 8 -19.63 -21.13 -16.79
C SER A 8 -18.66 -21.85 -15.90
N ARG A 9 -18.07 -22.93 -16.44
CA ARG A 9 -17.03 -23.72 -15.79
C ARG A 9 -15.86 -22.77 -15.56
N THR A 10 -15.83 -22.13 -14.39
CA THR A 10 -14.65 -21.49 -13.83
C THR A 10 -13.56 -22.53 -13.96
N VAL A 11 -12.57 -22.25 -14.79
CA VAL A 11 -11.44 -23.14 -15.02
C VAL A 11 -10.74 -23.26 -13.67
N SER A 12 -11.07 -24.31 -12.93
CA SER A 12 -10.41 -24.64 -11.67
C SER A 12 -8.95 -24.86 -12.02
N ARG A 13 -8.08 -24.10 -11.37
CA ARG A 13 -6.64 -24.33 -11.46
C ARG A 13 -6.34 -25.80 -11.13
N PRO A 14 -5.29 -26.39 -11.73
CA PRO A 14 -4.68 -27.58 -11.15
C PRO A 14 -4.36 -27.27 -9.68
N CYS A 15 -4.62 -28.19 -8.75
CA CYS A 15 -4.14 -28.04 -7.39
C CYS A 15 -2.64 -27.73 -7.45
N VAL A 16 -2.27 -26.51 -7.07
CA VAL A 16 -0.85 -26.15 -6.95
C VAL A 16 -0.29 -27.10 -5.90
N ASP A 17 0.78 -27.79 -6.29
CA ASP A 17 1.33 -28.91 -5.53
C ASP A 17 1.71 -28.43 -4.13
N ALA A 18 1.29 -29.14 -3.07
CA ALA A 18 1.45 -28.67 -1.68
C ALA A 18 2.91 -28.31 -1.35
N ILE A 19 3.86 -29.00 -1.99
CA ILE A 19 5.30 -28.79 -1.90
C ILE A 19 5.73 -27.42 -2.44
N GLN A 20 5.05 -26.88 -3.46
CA GLN A 20 5.34 -25.55 -4.00
C GLN A 20 4.90 -24.44 -3.04
N TYR A 21 3.75 -24.61 -2.39
CA TYR A 21 3.29 -23.68 -1.36
C TYR A 21 4.18 -23.71 -0.12
N GLU A 22 4.67 -24.88 0.28
CA GLU A 22 5.63 -25.00 1.38
C GLU A 22 6.89 -24.19 1.09
N LYS A 23 7.49 -24.37 -0.11
CA LYS A 23 8.67 -23.59 -0.53
C LYS A 23 8.41 -22.09 -0.56
N LEU A 24 7.24 -21.70 -1.06
CA LEU A 24 6.81 -20.31 -1.13
C LEU A 24 6.63 -19.70 0.27
N ALA A 25 5.98 -20.43 1.18
CA ALA A 25 5.81 -20.03 2.58
C ALA A 25 7.15 -19.92 3.32
N LEU A 26 8.08 -20.87 3.11
CA LEU A 26 9.43 -20.80 3.66
C LEU A 26 10.22 -19.60 3.11
N SER A 27 10.04 -19.27 1.84
CA SER A 27 10.67 -18.08 1.25
C SER A 27 10.12 -16.79 1.87
N ALA A 28 8.80 -16.69 2.01
CA ALA A 28 8.12 -15.57 2.68
C ALA A 28 8.57 -15.41 4.13
N PHE A 29 8.70 -16.52 4.87
CA PHE A 29 9.18 -16.50 6.24
C PHE A 29 10.60 -15.91 6.36
N ARG A 30 11.53 -16.33 5.48
CA ARG A 30 12.89 -15.79 5.44
C ARG A 30 12.94 -14.30 5.12
N LEU A 31 12.04 -13.81 4.26
CA LEU A 31 11.94 -12.38 3.96
C LEU A 31 11.50 -11.59 5.20
N ILE A 32 10.54 -12.10 5.98
CA ILE A 32 10.13 -11.49 7.25
C ILE A 32 11.30 -11.47 8.25
N GLU A 33 12.04 -12.56 8.39
CA GLU A 33 13.23 -12.60 9.27
C GLU A 33 14.26 -11.54 8.86
N ARG A 34 14.50 -11.37 7.56
CA ARG A 34 15.36 -10.31 7.02
C ARG A 34 14.83 -8.92 7.39
N GLN A 35 13.53 -8.67 7.19
CA GLN A 35 12.91 -7.38 7.52
C GLN A 35 13.01 -7.05 9.02
N ILE A 36 12.86 -8.06 9.89
CA ILE A 36 13.06 -7.90 11.34
C ILE A 36 14.52 -7.50 11.64
N ALA A 37 15.49 -8.18 11.01
CA ALA A 37 16.91 -7.83 11.18
C ALA A 37 17.20 -6.40 10.70
N GLN A 38 16.69 -6.02 9.52
CA GLN A 38 16.80 -4.67 8.96
C GLN A 38 16.24 -3.61 9.92
N LEU A 39 15.04 -3.82 10.47
CA LEU A 39 14.44 -2.91 11.45
C LEU A 39 15.30 -2.79 12.73
N ASN A 40 15.86 -3.89 13.22
CA ASN A 40 16.76 -3.88 14.37
C ASN A 40 18.04 -3.06 14.10
N THR A 41 18.59 -3.11 12.88
CA THR A 41 19.75 -2.29 12.52
C THR A 41 19.40 -0.80 12.51
N LEU A 42 18.28 -0.40 11.90
CA LEU A 42 17.82 0.98 11.90
C LEU A 42 17.53 1.50 13.31
N SER A 43 16.90 0.67 14.15
CA SER A 43 16.61 0.98 15.54
C SER A 43 17.91 1.18 16.35
N THR A 44 18.89 0.31 16.15
CA THR A 44 20.20 0.40 16.82
C THR A 44 20.94 1.69 16.42
N LEU A 45 20.96 2.02 15.11
CA LEU A 45 21.54 3.26 14.61
C LEU A 45 20.84 4.49 15.19
N ALA A 46 19.51 4.54 15.16
CA ALA A 46 18.73 5.63 15.73
C ALA A 46 19.00 5.80 17.24
N THR A 47 19.05 4.69 17.97
CA THR A 47 19.34 4.68 19.41
C THR A 47 20.75 5.21 19.70
N SER A 48 21.74 4.84 18.89
CA SER A 48 23.13 5.32 19.06
C SER A 48 23.26 6.82 18.82
N ILE A 49 22.52 7.37 17.84
CA ILE A 49 22.45 8.82 17.58
C ILE A 49 21.76 9.54 18.74
N TYR A 50 20.67 8.97 19.24
CA TYR A 50 19.90 9.56 20.35
C TYR A 50 20.68 9.59 21.67
N GLN A 51 21.38 8.51 22.01
CA GLN A 51 22.14 8.40 23.26
C GLN A 51 23.40 9.26 23.31
N ASN A 52 23.96 9.63 22.15
CA ASN A 52 25.20 10.41 22.05
C ASN A 52 24.93 11.79 21.46
N PRO A 53 24.34 12.74 22.22
CA PRO A 53 24.05 14.08 21.71
C PRO A 53 25.34 14.85 21.40
N ALA A 54 25.40 15.48 20.22
CA ALA A 54 26.57 16.25 19.82
C ALA A 54 26.66 17.58 20.57
N ILE A 55 27.78 17.78 21.26
CA ILE A 55 28.12 19.00 21.99
C ILE A 55 28.95 19.91 21.08
N THR A 56 29.91 19.34 20.35
CA THR A 56 30.85 20.08 19.48
C THR A 56 30.35 20.20 18.04
N LEU A 57 30.95 21.11 17.25
CA LEU A 57 30.60 21.30 15.84
C LEU A 57 31.00 20.10 14.96
N ASP A 58 32.14 19.46 15.27
CA ASP A 58 32.57 18.23 14.57
C ASP A 58 31.59 17.08 14.84
N GLU A 59 31.19 16.88 16.10
CA GLU A 59 30.19 15.88 16.47
C GLU A 59 28.85 16.12 15.76
N ARG A 60 28.39 17.37 15.63
CA ARG A 60 27.16 17.69 14.89
C ARG A 60 27.28 17.36 13.42
N THR A 61 28.45 17.57 12.83
CA THR A 61 28.71 17.24 11.44
C THR A 61 28.69 15.72 11.25
N ARG A 62 29.34 14.99 12.15
CA ARG A 62 29.34 13.52 12.17
C ARG A 62 27.94 12.94 12.38
N GLN A 63 27.16 13.48 13.31
CA GLN A 63 25.77 13.11 13.52
C GLN A 63 24.91 13.37 12.28
N ARG A 64 25.09 14.51 11.59
CA ARG A 64 24.39 14.77 10.32
C ARG A 64 24.73 13.72 9.26
N THR A 65 25.98 13.32 9.15
CA THR A 65 26.38 12.24 8.23
C THR A 65 25.73 10.91 8.61
N LEU A 66 25.72 10.55 9.90
CA LEU A 66 25.06 9.34 10.38
C LEU A 66 23.55 9.35 10.13
N LEU A 67 22.88 10.50 10.33
CA LEU A 67 21.48 10.67 9.99
C LEU A 67 21.22 10.53 8.48
N GLY A 68 22.12 11.06 7.65
CA GLY A 68 22.07 10.87 6.20
C GLY A 68 22.12 9.40 5.81
N LEU A 69 23.09 8.66 6.35
CA LEU A 69 23.21 7.22 6.13
C LEU A 69 21.98 6.45 6.63
N TRP A 70 21.44 6.83 7.79
CA TRP A 70 20.24 6.20 8.34
C TRP A 70 19.03 6.37 7.41
N VAL A 71 18.84 7.56 6.84
CA VAL A 71 17.75 7.82 5.87
C VAL A 71 17.98 7.02 4.59
N GLU A 72 19.20 7.02 4.05
CA GLU A 72 19.53 6.27 2.84
C GLU A 72 19.27 4.77 3.01
N THR A 73 19.79 4.16 4.08
CA THR A 73 19.55 2.74 4.39
C THR A 73 18.07 2.43 4.63
N ALA A 74 17.33 3.34 5.27
CA ALA A 74 15.89 3.15 5.47
C ALA A 74 15.11 3.17 4.14
N GLU A 75 15.51 4.02 3.19
CA GLU A 75 14.93 4.06 1.85
C GLU A 75 15.24 2.79 1.06
N GLU A 76 16.47 2.27 1.14
CA GLU A 76 16.86 1.00 0.53
C GLU A 76 16.00 -0.16 1.05
N TYR A 77 15.88 -0.30 2.38
CA TYR A 77 15.04 -1.33 2.98
C TYR A 77 13.57 -1.18 2.60
N ARG A 78 13.06 0.05 2.50
CA ARG A 78 11.69 0.32 2.05
C ARG A 78 11.45 -0.17 0.62
N GLN A 79 12.41 0.05 -0.28
CA GLN A 79 12.31 -0.43 -1.66
C GLN A 79 12.33 -1.96 -1.73
N GLU A 80 13.18 -2.62 -0.94
CA GLU A 80 13.19 -4.10 -0.86
C GLU A 80 11.85 -4.66 -0.37
N ILE A 81 11.21 -4.02 0.62
CA ILE A 81 9.91 -4.46 1.15
C ILE A 81 8.81 -4.33 0.08
N GLU A 82 8.84 -3.31 -0.77
CA GLU A 82 7.83 -3.17 -1.83
C GLU A 82 7.95 -4.29 -2.86
N VAL A 83 9.17 -4.76 -3.16
CA VAL A 83 9.39 -5.94 -3.99
C VAL A 83 8.85 -7.20 -3.30
N ASP A 84 9.11 -7.35 -2.00
CA ASP A 84 8.58 -8.49 -1.22
C ASP A 84 7.04 -8.48 -1.14
N ARG A 85 6.40 -7.30 -1.18
CA ARG A 85 4.94 -7.12 -1.13
C ARG A 85 4.22 -7.84 -2.26
N GLU A 86 4.80 -7.86 -3.46
CA GLU A 86 4.22 -8.56 -4.61
C GLU A 86 4.13 -10.07 -4.34
N LEU A 87 5.17 -10.65 -3.72
CA LEU A 87 5.21 -12.07 -3.37
C LEU A 87 4.11 -12.42 -2.36
N TYR A 88 3.95 -11.63 -1.30
CA TYR A 88 2.88 -11.82 -0.32
C TYR A 88 1.49 -11.68 -0.95
N GLY A 89 1.33 -10.76 -1.92
CA GLY A 89 0.10 -10.60 -2.69
C GLY A 89 -0.25 -11.86 -3.49
N ILE A 90 0.73 -12.47 -4.16
CA ILE A 90 0.55 -13.73 -4.89
C ILE A 90 0.10 -14.83 -3.93
N ILE A 91 0.81 -15.03 -2.82
CA ILE A 91 0.47 -16.04 -1.80
C ILE A 91 -0.96 -15.86 -1.27
N ALA A 92 -1.37 -14.62 -1.00
CA ALA A 92 -2.70 -14.31 -0.48
C ALA A 92 -3.82 -14.57 -1.49
N LEU A 93 -3.60 -14.28 -2.78
CA LEU A 93 -4.57 -14.56 -3.84
C LEU A 93 -4.68 -16.06 -4.11
N ASP A 94 -3.55 -16.75 -4.11
CA ASP A 94 -3.44 -18.18 -4.34
C ASP A 94 -4.10 -18.99 -3.22
N SER A 95 -3.86 -18.66 -1.95
CA SER A 95 -4.51 -19.28 -0.79
C SER A 95 -6.03 -19.08 -0.74
N LYS A 96 -6.54 -17.97 -1.31
CA LYS A 96 -7.98 -17.73 -1.47
C LYS A 96 -8.61 -18.52 -2.62
N GLY A 97 -7.82 -19.27 -3.39
CA GLY A 97 -8.29 -20.00 -4.56
C GLY A 97 -8.75 -19.08 -5.70
N VAL A 98 -8.33 -17.80 -5.69
CA VAL A 98 -8.63 -16.86 -6.76
C VAL A 98 -7.66 -17.16 -7.90
N PRO A 99 -8.11 -17.67 -9.06
CA PRO A 99 -7.20 -17.88 -10.19
C PRO A 99 -6.58 -16.53 -10.57
N GLN A 100 -5.31 -16.50 -11.01
CA GLN A 100 -4.74 -15.35 -11.73
C GLN A 100 -5.69 -15.02 -12.88
N MET A 101 -6.59 -14.09 -12.63
CA MET A 101 -7.28 -13.42 -13.67
C MET A 101 -6.22 -12.51 -14.24
N HIS A 102 -5.61 -12.90 -15.35
CA HIS A 102 -5.20 -11.88 -16.30
C HIS A 102 -6.42 -10.99 -16.45
N LEU A 103 -6.31 -9.76 -15.95
CA LEU A 103 -7.40 -8.80 -15.95
C LEU A 103 -7.60 -8.38 -17.40
N THR A 104 -8.18 -9.25 -18.22
CA THR A 104 -8.55 -8.95 -19.58
C THR A 104 -9.45 -7.71 -19.49
N ALA A 105 -9.28 -6.74 -20.37
CA ALA A 105 -10.01 -5.47 -20.30
C ALA A 105 -11.52 -5.66 -20.07
N ARG A 106 -12.10 -6.72 -20.68
CA ARG A 106 -13.48 -7.14 -20.50
C ARG A 106 -13.86 -7.50 -19.05
N HIS A 107 -12.97 -8.19 -18.33
CA HIS A 107 -13.22 -8.58 -16.95
C HIS A 107 -13.00 -7.44 -15.96
N ALA A 108 -12.05 -6.53 -16.26
CA ALA A 108 -11.93 -5.26 -15.55
C ALA A 108 -13.21 -4.42 -15.68
N THR A 109 -13.76 -4.32 -16.90
CA THR A 109 -15.02 -3.62 -17.14
C THR A 109 -16.19 -4.29 -16.44
N GLU A 110 -16.27 -5.63 -16.44
CA GLU A 110 -17.32 -6.35 -15.71
C GLU A 110 -17.25 -6.08 -14.19
N LEU A 111 -16.06 -6.11 -13.60
CA LEU A 111 -15.87 -5.78 -12.18
C LEU A 111 -16.19 -4.32 -11.86
N LEU A 112 -15.79 -3.36 -12.70
CA LEU A 112 -16.13 -1.94 -12.53
C LEU A 112 -17.63 -1.69 -12.67
N THR A 113 -18.30 -2.35 -13.63
CA THR A 113 -19.75 -2.24 -13.79
C THR A 113 -20.51 -2.86 -12.64
N LYS A 114 -20.02 -3.98 -12.09
CA LYS A 114 -20.61 -4.62 -10.92
C LYS A 114 -20.45 -3.77 -9.67
N ALA A 115 -19.26 -3.19 -9.45
CA ALA A 115 -19.05 -2.24 -8.37
C ALA A 115 -19.92 -0.96 -8.51
N ALA A 116 -20.15 -0.49 -9.74
CA ALA A 116 -21.04 0.64 -10.01
C ALA A 116 -22.52 0.29 -9.78
N GLN A 117 -22.94 -0.94 -10.09
CA GLN A 117 -24.28 -1.45 -9.78
C GLN A 117 -24.48 -1.64 -8.28
N ASP A 118 -23.52 -2.24 -7.58
CA ASP A 118 -23.56 -2.42 -6.13
C ASP A 118 -23.56 -1.06 -5.40
N ALA A 119 -22.89 -0.05 -5.94
CA ALA A 119 -22.95 1.34 -5.45
C ALA A 119 -24.30 2.03 -5.75
N SER A 120 -24.97 1.65 -6.83
CA SER A 120 -26.30 2.14 -7.18
C SER A 120 -27.39 1.47 -6.33
N GLU A 121 -27.28 0.16 -6.07
CA GLU A 121 -28.21 -0.61 -5.24
C GLU A 121 -28.06 -0.23 -3.75
N ASN A 122 -26.83 -0.02 -3.26
CA ASN A 122 -26.62 0.55 -1.93
C ASN A 122 -26.97 2.05 -1.86
N GLY A 123 -27.12 2.73 -3.00
CA GLY A 123 -27.58 4.12 -3.09
C GLY A 123 -29.11 4.28 -2.93
N GLU A 124 -29.89 3.21 -3.05
CA GLU A 124 -31.34 3.25 -2.84
C GLU A 124 -31.76 3.06 -1.36
N SER A 125 -30.84 2.63 -0.48
CA SER A 125 -31.08 2.58 0.98
C SER A 125 -30.67 3.87 1.72
N THR A 126 -30.39 4.96 1.00
CA THR A 126 -30.18 6.28 1.63
C THR A 126 -30.89 7.37 0.83
N ARG A 127 -32.22 7.26 0.78
CA ARG A 127 -33.11 8.38 0.42
C ARG A 127 -34.27 8.47 1.41
N VAL A 128 -33.98 8.93 2.63
CA VAL A 128 -34.85 9.87 3.36
C VAL A 128 -33.98 10.73 4.29
N ALA A 129 -33.61 11.92 3.84
CA ALA A 129 -33.59 13.16 4.63
C ALA A 129 -33.06 14.28 3.72
N GLU A 130 -33.99 15.16 3.38
CA GLU A 130 -33.85 16.25 2.44
C GLU A 130 -32.88 17.35 2.88
N SER A 131 -32.52 18.15 1.86
CA SER A 131 -32.35 19.60 1.91
C SER A 131 -30.96 20.17 2.23
N THR A 132 -30.27 20.52 1.15
CA THR A 132 -29.31 21.64 1.08
C THR A 132 -30.00 22.97 1.44
N PRO A 133 -29.28 24.02 1.90
CA PRO A 133 -28.63 24.88 0.91
C PRO A 133 -27.24 25.37 1.31
N THR A 134 -26.32 25.13 0.37
CA THR A 134 -25.27 26.03 -0.12
C THR A 134 -25.22 27.42 0.53
N LYS A 135 -24.28 27.63 1.46
CA LYS A 135 -23.84 28.97 1.84
C LYS A 135 -22.37 29.14 1.46
N ARG A 136 -22.16 29.81 0.33
CA ARG A 136 -20.87 30.36 -0.12
C ARG A 136 -20.22 31.13 1.02
N VAL A 137 -19.14 30.60 1.60
CA VAL A 137 -18.21 31.39 2.42
C VAL A 137 -17.16 31.95 1.47
N ARG A 138 -17.28 33.25 1.26
CA ARG A 138 -16.40 34.12 0.49
C ARG A 138 -15.04 34.21 1.21
N SER A 139 -14.03 33.51 0.71
CA SER A 139 -12.63 33.75 1.11
C SER A 139 -12.17 35.08 0.49
N LYS A 140 -12.00 36.11 1.34
CA LYS A 140 -11.27 37.32 0.97
C LYS A 140 -9.79 36.99 0.96
N THR A 141 -9.23 36.71 -0.20
CA THR A 141 -7.79 36.85 -0.48
C THR A 141 -7.61 38.11 -1.32
N SER A 142 -7.08 39.17 -0.70
CA SER A 142 -6.60 40.34 -1.42
C SER A 142 -5.20 40.70 -0.91
N SER A 143 -4.21 40.22 -1.66
CA SER A 143 -3.01 40.93 -2.08
C SER A 143 -2.13 41.59 -1.00
N ARG A 144 -1.11 40.85 -0.55
CA ARG A 144 0.16 41.44 -0.10
C ARG A 144 1.04 41.67 -1.34
N ARG A 145 1.34 42.92 -1.67
CA ARG A 145 2.44 43.30 -2.58
C ARG A 145 3.66 43.77 -1.77
N PRO A 146 4.88 43.66 -2.34
CA PRO A 146 6.13 43.72 -1.60
C PRO A 146 6.68 45.16 -1.44
N ALA A 147 7.75 45.22 -0.67
CA ALA A 147 8.56 46.36 -0.26
C ALA A 147 8.88 47.42 -1.33
N VAL A 148 9.00 48.68 -0.86
CA VAL A 148 9.78 49.74 -1.51
C VAL A 148 10.61 50.43 -0.42
N THR A 149 11.92 50.42 -0.65
CA THR A 149 12.98 51.20 0.00
C THR A 149 12.91 52.67 -0.40
N HIS A 150 13.16 53.57 0.55
CA HIS A 150 13.90 54.82 0.34
C HIS A 150 14.62 55.18 1.63
#